data_AF-A0A8X6SSH6-F1
#
_entry.id   AF-A0A8X6SSH6-F1
#
_cell.length_a   1.000
_cell.length_b   1.000
_cell.length_c   1.000
_cell.angle_alpha   90.00
_cell.angle_beta   90.00
_cell.angle_gamma   90.00
#
_symmetry.space_group_name_H-M   'P 1'
#
loop_
_entity.id
_entity.type
_entity.pdbx_description
1 polymer ?
#
loop_
_entity_poly.entity_id
_entity_poly.type
_entity_poly.pdbx_seq_one_letter_code
_entity_poly.pdbx_strand_id
1 'polypeptide(L)'
;MTDHIYGDVILEQHVRLFRGTLGAEFQFMDDNDRPHRANIVDECLQSEDITCMDWPAYSPDLNPKERVCYMLGRRIAARQPPPTCLPEFRRALLDEWCNIPQDQIDNLILSMPRHCNACIASSRRDTPY
;
A
#
# COMPACT_ATOMS: atom_id res chain seq x y z
N MET A 1 -13.90 -1.07 3.21
CA MET A 1 -14.13 -0.45 1.89
C MET A 1 -14.93 -1.44 1.06
N THR A 2 -15.89 -1.00 0.23
CA THR A 2 -16.60 -1.90 -0.72
C THR A 2 -15.80 -2.01 -2.01
N ASP A 3 -16.12 -3.03 -2.81
CA ASP A 3 -15.58 -3.24 -4.17
C ASP A 3 -15.82 -2.03 -5.09
N HIS A 4 -17.03 -1.46 -5.07
CA HIS A 4 -17.38 -0.29 -5.89
C HIS A 4 -16.56 0.94 -5.49
N ILE A 5 -16.37 1.18 -4.18
CA ILE A 5 -15.53 2.31 -3.72
C ILE A 5 -14.07 2.08 -4.14
N TYR A 6 -13.59 0.84 -4.10
CA TYR A 6 -12.23 0.53 -4.53
C TYR A 6 -12.05 0.76 -6.04
N GLY A 7 -12.97 0.28 -6.87
CA GLY A 7 -12.97 0.55 -8.31
C GLY A 7 -13.02 2.04 -8.65
N ASP A 8 -14.10 2.71 -8.24
CA ASP A 8 -14.41 4.07 -8.68
C ASP A 8 -13.48 5.13 -8.06
N VAL A 9 -12.98 4.92 -6.85
CA VAL A 9 -12.20 5.93 -6.11
C VAL A 9 -10.72 5.63 -6.14
N ILE A 10 -10.33 4.36 -5.99
CA ILE A 10 -8.90 4.02 -5.93
C ILE A 10 -8.36 3.75 -7.34
N LEU A 11 -8.97 2.84 -8.09
CA LEU A 11 -8.44 2.43 -9.38
C LEU A 11 -8.63 3.52 -10.44
N GLU A 12 -9.86 3.99 -10.64
CA GLU A 12 -10.16 4.96 -11.70
C GLU A 12 -9.51 6.32 -11.48
N GLN A 13 -9.52 6.84 -10.25
CA GLN A 13 -9.03 8.20 -9.98
C GLN A 13 -7.53 8.27 -9.73
N HIS A 14 -6.93 7.23 -9.15
CA HIS A 14 -5.53 7.27 -8.74
C HIS A 14 -4.65 6.34 -9.58
N VAL A 15 -4.97 5.04 -9.63
CA VAL A 15 -4.09 4.05 -10.30
C VAL A 15 -3.98 4.32 -11.81
N ARG A 16 -5.09 4.66 -12.45
CA ARG A 16 -5.12 5.02 -13.88
C ARG A 16 -4.17 6.16 -14.24
N LEU A 17 -4.09 7.20 -13.40
CA LEU A 17 -3.19 8.33 -13.63
C LEU A 17 -1.72 7.90 -13.61
N PHE A 18 -1.36 6.99 -12.69
CA PHE A 18 -0.01 6.44 -12.63
C PHE A 18 0.31 5.56 -13.83
N ARG A 19 -0.62 4.73 -14.30
CA ARG A 19 -0.45 3.94 -15.52
C ARG A 19 -0.16 4.82 -16.75
N GLY A 20 -0.86 5.94 -16.88
CA GLY A 20 -0.62 6.92 -17.95
C GLY A 20 0.74 7.61 -17.86
N THR A 21 1.23 7.83 -16.64
CA THR A 21 2.50 8.54 -16.39
C THR A 21 3.72 7.62 -16.49
N LEU A 22 3.64 6.41 -15.93
CA LEU A 22 4.74 5.45 -15.82
C LEU A 22 4.84 4.50 -17.02
N GLY A 23 3.81 4.44 -17.87
CA GLY A 23 3.84 3.66 -19.09
C GLY A 23 3.63 2.16 -18.88
N ALA A 24 3.92 1.37 -19.93
CA ALA A 24 3.56 -0.04 -20.00
C ALA A 24 4.28 -0.96 -19.01
N GLU A 25 5.35 -0.47 -18.39
CA GLU A 25 6.09 -1.21 -17.35
C GLU A 25 5.45 -1.07 -15.96
N PHE A 26 4.41 -0.25 -15.82
CA PHE A 26 3.70 -0.09 -14.56
C PHE A 26 3.03 -1.40 -14.12
N GLN A 27 3.41 -1.86 -12.93
CA GLN A 27 2.75 -2.97 -12.26
C GLN A 27 2.04 -2.45 -11.01
N PHE A 28 0.78 -2.85 -10.85
CA PHE A 28 -0.02 -2.54 -9.67
C PHE A 28 0.10 -3.67 -8.64
N MET A 29 0.16 -3.32 -7.36
CA MET A 29 0.16 -4.29 -6.27
C MET A 29 -0.80 -3.86 -5.16
N ASP A 30 -1.57 -4.83 -4.66
CA ASP A 30 -2.36 -4.72 -3.44
C ASP A 30 -2.27 -6.02 -2.60
N ASP A 31 -3.02 -6.11 -1.50
CA ASP A 31 -2.97 -7.18 -0.51
C ASP A 31 -3.93 -8.36 -0.76
N ASN A 32 -4.61 -8.39 -1.91
CA ASN A 32 -5.64 -9.40 -2.22
C ASN A 32 -6.82 -9.43 -1.23
N ASP A 33 -7.11 -8.34 -0.52
CA ASP A 33 -8.34 -8.24 0.28
C ASP A 33 -9.59 -8.49 -0.58
N ARG A 34 -10.65 -9.05 0.03
CA ARG A 34 -11.87 -9.48 -0.69
C ARG A 34 -12.44 -8.44 -1.67
N PRO A 35 -12.55 -7.14 -1.32
CA PRO A 35 -13.05 -6.13 -2.26
C PRO A 35 -12.14 -5.92 -3.48
N HIS A 36 -10.83 -6.15 -3.34
CA HIS A 36 -9.84 -5.97 -4.39
C HIS A 36 -9.84 -7.12 -5.41
N ARG A 37 -10.52 -8.23 -5.10
CA ARG A 37 -10.65 -9.41 -5.96
C ARG A 37 -12.07 -9.59 -6.50
N ALA A 38 -12.88 -8.54 -6.45
CA ALA A 38 -14.20 -8.54 -7.07
C ALA A 38 -14.07 -8.43 -8.59
N ASN A 39 -14.98 -9.03 -9.35
CA ASN A 39 -14.94 -9.01 -10.82
C ASN A 39 -14.85 -7.59 -11.40
N ILE A 40 -15.56 -6.63 -10.79
CA ILE A 40 -15.54 -5.22 -11.21
C ILE A 40 -14.13 -4.60 -11.13
N VAL A 41 -13.31 -5.06 -10.19
CA VAL A 41 -11.92 -4.61 -10.04
C VAL A 41 -11.05 -5.21 -11.14
N ASP A 42 -11.19 -6.51 -11.40
CA ASP A 42 -10.45 -7.19 -12.47
C ASP A 42 -10.78 -6.57 -13.84
N GLU A 43 -12.06 -6.30 -14.11
CA GLU A 43 -12.52 -5.63 -15.33
C GLU A 43 -11.94 -4.22 -15.47
N CYS A 44 -11.86 -3.45 -14.38
CA CYS A 44 -11.27 -2.11 -14.36
C CYS A 44 -9.76 -2.12 -14.63
N LEU A 45 -9.01 -3.06 -14.04
CA LEU A 45 -7.57 -3.19 -14.29
C LEU A 45 -7.29 -3.63 -15.73
N GLN A 46 -8.09 -4.55 -16.27
CA GLN A 46 -7.95 -5.03 -17.65
C GLN A 46 -8.27 -3.93 -18.68
N SER A 47 -9.29 -3.11 -18.46
CA SER A 47 -9.67 -2.05 -19.40
C SER A 47 -8.60 -0.96 -19.55
N GLU A 48 -7.78 -0.76 -18.52
CA GLU A 48 -6.68 0.20 -18.50
C GLU A 48 -5.30 -0.43 -18.80
N ASP A 49 -5.27 -1.72 -19.19
CA ASP A 49 -4.03 -2.47 -19.46
C ASP A 49 -3.04 -2.38 -18.28
N ILE A 50 -3.56 -2.59 -17.07
CA ILE A 50 -2.80 -2.58 -15.83
C ILE A 50 -2.58 -4.02 -15.38
N THR A 51 -1.33 -4.45 -15.34
CA THR A 51 -0.97 -5.75 -14.77
C THR A 51 -0.94 -5.65 -13.25
N CYS A 52 -1.74 -6.48 -12.58
CA CYS A 52 -1.66 -6.68 -11.14
C CYS A 52 -0.62 -7.75 -10.82
N MET A 53 0.26 -7.48 -9.86
CA MET A 53 1.25 -8.43 -9.36
C MET A 53 0.57 -9.52 -8.53
N ASP A 54 0.95 -10.77 -8.76
CA ASP A 54 0.54 -11.89 -7.91
C ASP A 54 1.06 -11.69 -6.48
N TRP A 55 0.15 -11.70 -5.51
CA TRP A 55 0.49 -11.49 -4.10
C TRP A 55 0.04 -12.67 -3.22
N PRO A 56 0.90 -13.20 -2.33
CA PRO A 56 0.49 -14.26 -1.42
C PRO A 56 -0.51 -13.75 -0.38
N ALA A 57 -1.56 -14.53 -0.14
CA ALA A 57 -2.51 -14.24 0.94
C ALA A 57 -1.82 -14.32 2.30
N TYR A 58 -2.25 -13.48 3.25
CA TYR A 58 -1.75 -13.45 4.63
C TYR A 58 -0.24 -13.17 4.76
N SER A 59 0.32 -12.31 3.90
CA SER A 59 1.72 -11.87 3.97
C SER A 59 1.83 -10.36 4.24
N PRO A 60 1.43 -9.89 5.43
CA PRO A 60 1.54 -8.47 5.80
C PRO A 60 3.01 -8.02 5.92
N ASP A 61 3.90 -8.94 6.26
CA ASP A 61 5.36 -8.76 6.32
C ASP A 61 5.97 -8.36 4.97
N LEU A 62 5.34 -8.81 3.89
CA LEU A 62 5.74 -8.46 2.54
C LEU A 62 5.08 -7.16 2.06
N ASN A 63 4.05 -6.63 2.71
CA ASN A 63 3.30 -5.50 2.15
C ASN A 63 3.96 -4.15 2.52
N PRO A 64 4.57 -3.41 1.57
CA PRO A 64 5.16 -2.10 1.86
C PRO A 64 4.14 -1.10 2.40
N LYS A 65 2.86 -1.20 1.99
CA LYS A 65 1.77 -0.33 2.49
C LYS A 65 1.61 -0.47 4.00
N GLU A 66 1.58 -1.69 4.52
CA GLU A 66 1.46 -1.95 5.96
C GLU A 66 2.64 -1.35 6.73
N ARG A 67 3.85 -1.42 6.15
CA ARG A 67 5.05 -0.84 6.76
C ARG A 67 5.00 0.69 6.79
N VAL A 68 4.50 1.33 5.74
CA VAL A 68 4.26 2.78 5.70
C VAL A 68 3.17 3.18 6.72
N CYS A 69 2.07 2.43 6.79
CA CYS A 69 1.01 2.64 7.79
C CYS A 69 1.56 2.55 9.23
N TYR A 70 2.38 1.54 9.52
CA TYR A 70 3.05 1.40 10.81
C TYR A 70 3.93 2.61 11.13
N MET A 71 4.78 3.03 10.18
CA MET A 71 5.63 4.21 10.34
C MET A 71 4.82 5.48 10.61
N LEU A 72 3.72 5.68 9.86
CA LEU A 72 2.83 6.82 10.03
C LEU A 72 2.16 6.82 11.41
N GLY A 73 1.65 5.67 11.84
CA GLY A 73 1.06 5.49 13.18
C GLY A 73 2.05 5.82 14.30
N ARG A 74 3.31 5.40 14.17
CA ARG A 74 4.39 5.71 15.13
C ARG A 74 4.68 7.21 15.19
N ARG A 75 4.73 7.90 14.05
CA ARG A 75 4.96 9.35 13.98
C ARG A 75 3.82 10.14 14.61
N ILE A 76 2.57 9.78 14.30
CA ILE A 76 1.38 10.43 14.90
C ILE A 76 1.37 10.23 16.42
N ALA A 77 1.66 9.01 16.90
CA ALA A 77 1.71 8.69 18.33
C ALA A 77 2.83 9.44 19.09
N ALA A 78 3.89 9.86 18.38
CA ALA A 78 4.99 10.61 18.96
C ALA A 78 4.74 12.13 19.03
N ARG A 79 3.65 12.65 18.43
CA ARG A 79 3.33 14.08 18.46
C ARG A 79 3.02 14.57 19.87
N GLN A 80 3.37 15.82 20.11
CA GLN A 80 3.12 16.52 21.38
C GLN A 80 2.48 17.89 21.09
N PRO A 81 1.24 18.15 21.56
CA PRO A 81 0.33 17.19 22.19
C PRO A 81 -0.17 16.12 21.20
N PRO A 82 -0.58 14.93 21.67
CA PRO A 82 -1.21 13.94 20.82
C PRO A 82 -2.57 14.45 20.32
N PRO A 83 -3.01 14.05 19.11
CA PRO A 83 -4.33 14.40 18.62
C PRO A 83 -5.41 13.77 19.50
N THR A 84 -6.39 14.58 19.93
CA THR A 84 -7.45 14.18 20.87
C THR A 84 -8.82 14.01 20.22
N CYS A 85 -8.97 14.49 18.98
CA CYS A 85 -10.21 14.38 18.21
C CYS A 85 -9.95 14.05 16.73
N LEU A 86 -11.01 13.62 16.02
CA LEU A 86 -10.91 13.21 14.62
C LEU A 86 -10.34 14.30 13.68
N PRO A 87 -10.73 15.59 13.78
CA PRO A 87 -10.13 16.64 12.97
C PRO A 87 -8.62 16.82 13.20
N GLU A 88 -8.18 16.77 14.46
CA GLU A 88 -6.76 16.83 14.82
C GLU A 88 -6.00 15.61 14.29
N PHE A 89 -6.57 14.42 14.42
CA PHE A 89 -5.99 13.19 13.89
C PHE A 89 -5.85 13.24 12.37
N ARG A 90 -6.87 13.70 11.65
CA ARG A 90 -6.81 13.86 10.19
C ARG A 90 -5.72 14.83 9.77
N ARG A 91 -5.57 15.95 10.48
CA ARG A 91 -4.51 16.92 10.19
C ARG A 91 -3.12 16.35 10.50
N ALA A 92 -2.96 15.71 11.67
CA ALA A 92 -1.71 15.05 12.03
C ALA A 92 -1.31 13.98 10.99
N LEU A 93 -2.27 13.22 10.48
CA LEU A 93 -2.03 12.20 9.45
C LEU A 93 -1.50 12.82 8.15
N LEU A 94 -2.11 13.90 7.67
CA LEU A 94 -1.65 14.60 6.47
C LEU A 94 -0.27 15.25 6.66
N ASP A 95 -0.07 15.90 7.80
CA ASP A 95 1.22 16.53 8.14
C ASP A 95 2.34 15.49 8.20
N GLU A 96 2.14 14.38 8.93
CA GLU A 96 3.14 13.33 9.04
C GLU A 96 3.38 12.62 7.71
N TRP A 97 2.35 12.43 6.89
CA TRP A 97 2.50 11.89 5.53
C TRP A 97 3.45 12.76 4.69
N CYS A 98 3.21 14.08 4.66
CA CYS A 98 4.07 15.03 3.95
C CYS A 98 5.50 15.10 4.52
N ASN A 99 5.68 14.74 5.80
CA ASN A 99 6.98 14.70 6.47
C ASN A 99 7.71 13.36 6.34
N ILE A 100 7.15 12.36 5.65
CA ILE A 100 7.88 11.13 5.32
C ILE A 100 8.81 11.44 4.14
N PRO A 101 10.13 11.34 4.33
CA PRO A 101 11.07 11.53 3.22
C PRO A 101 10.90 10.44 2.16
N GLN A 102 10.99 10.81 0.88
CA GLN A 102 10.83 9.88 -0.24
C GLN A 102 11.86 8.74 -0.19
N ASP A 103 13.09 9.02 0.25
CA ASP A 103 14.14 8.00 0.41
C ASP A 103 13.76 6.94 1.44
N GLN A 104 12.94 7.25 2.46
CA GLN A 104 12.42 6.22 3.36
C GLN A 104 11.46 5.28 2.62
N ILE A 105 10.57 5.81 1.79
CA ILE A 105 9.66 5.00 0.97
C ILE A 105 10.45 4.16 -0.04
N ASP A 106 11.42 4.77 -0.72
CA ASP A 106 12.25 4.08 -1.71
C ASP A 106 13.04 2.94 -1.06
N ASN A 107 13.63 3.18 0.12
CA ASN A 107 14.33 2.14 0.87
C ASN A 107 13.43 0.98 1.29
N LEU A 108 12.16 1.25 1.61
CA LEU A 108 11.17 0.19 1.90
C LEU A 108 10.94 -0.68 0.66
N ILE A 109 10.70 -0.06 -0.48
CA ILE A 109 10.46 -0.75 -1.77
C ILE A 109 11.71 -1.55 -2.17
N LEU A 110 12.89 -0.94 -2.14
CA LEU A 110 14.15 -1.57 -2.50
C LEU A 110 14.56 -2.70 -1.53
N SER A 111 14.04 -2.70 -0.30
CA SER A 111 14.27 -3.79 0.67
C SER A 111 13.45 -5.05 0.40
N MET A 112 12.44 -4.99 -0.47
CA MET A 112 11.49 -6.07 -0.73
C MET A 112 12.14 -7.39 -1.17
N PRO A 113 13.10 -7.42 -2.12
CA PRO A 113 13.75 -8.67 -2.51
C PRO A 113 14.40 -9.40 -1.32
N ARG A 114 14.98 -8.64 -0.38
CA ARG A 114 15.57 -9.22 0.85
C ARG A 114 14.50 -9.81 1.75
N HIS A 115 13.35 -9.15 1.89
CA HIS A 115 12.24 -9.66 2.70
C HIS A 115 11.63 -10.92 2.08
N CYS A 116 11.37 -10.91 0.77
CA CYS A 116 10.92 -12.10 0.04
C CYS A 116 11.87 -13.29 0.24
N ASN A 117 13.18 -13.07 0.13
CA ASN A 117 14.19 -14.11 0.37
C ASN A 117 14.16 -14.64 1.81
N ALA A 118 13.94 -13.77 2.80
CA ALA A 118 13.79 -14.17 4.20
C ALA A 118 12.53 -15.03 4.42
N CYS A 119 11.39 -14.65 3.84
CA CYS A 119 10.14 -15.43 3.92
C CYS A 119 10.26 -16.79 3.20
N ILE A 120 10.98 -16.85 2.09
CA ILE A 120 11.28 -18.12 1.40
C ILE A 120 12.15 -19.01 2.29
N ALA A 121 13.22 -18.46 2.88
CA ALA A 121 14.12 -19.19 3.77
C ALA A 121 13.41 -19.68 5.04
N SER A 122 12.42 -18.95 5.55
CA SER A 122 11.62 -19.34 6.72
C SER A 122 10.51 -20.36 6.39
N SER A 123 10.42 -20.84 5.14
CA SER A 123 9.33 -21.71 4.66
C SER A 123 7.93 -21.11 4.88
N ARG A 124 7.78 -19.79 4.66
CA ARG A 124 6.53 -19.03 4.88
C ARG A 124 6.05 -18.95 6.34
N ARG A 125 6.96 -19.09 7.31
CA ARG A 125 6.67 -18.73 8.72
C ARG A 125 7.01 -17.26 8.94
N ASP A 126 6.29 -16.61 9.85
CA ASP A 126 6.45 -15.19 10.17
C ASP A 126 7.93 -14.78 10.33
N THR A 127 8.37 -13.81 9.52
CA THR A 127 9.63 -13.11 9.75
C THR A 127 9.43 -12.05 10.83
N PRO A 128 10.28 -11.99 11.88
CA PRO A 128 10.16 -10.97 12.91
C PRO A 128 10.43 -9.56 12.33
N TYR A 129 9.61 -8.61 12.75
CA TYR A 129 9.70 -7.17 12.46
C TYR A 129 10.89 -6.50 13.15
#